data_AF-A0A2A4L3J1-F1
#
_entry.id   AF-A0A2A4L3J1-F1
#
_cell.length_a   1.000
_cell.length_b   1.000
_cell.length_c   1.000
_cell.angle_alpha   90.00
_cell.angle_beta   90.00
_cell.angle_gamma   90.00
#
_symmetry.space_group_name_H-M   'P 1'
#
loop_
_entity.id
_entity.type
_entity.pdbx_description
1 polymer ?
#
loop_
_entity_poly.entity_id
_entity_poly.type
_entity_poly.pdbx_seq_one_letter_code
_entity_poly.pdbx_strand_id
1 'polypeptide(L)' 'MEFLELLLVLIALILIIKKPEKENLAFGLVMVAWLLMVFFYVGHKTGALLTIMNL' A
#
# COMPACT_ATOMS: atom_id res chain seq x y z
N MET A 1 7.40 1.19 -4.15
CA MET A 1 8.49 1.38 -3.17
C MET A 1 7.93 1.13 -1.80
N GLU A 2 8.37 0.07 -1.13
CA GLU A 2 7.83 -0.42 0.16
C GLU A 2 7.82 0.65 1.27
N PHE A 3 8.69 1.67 1.17
CA PHE A 3 8.76 2.81 2.09
C PHE A 3 7.48 3.67 2.16
N LEU A 4 6.82 3.93 1.02
CA LEU A 4 5.61 4.78 1.00
C LEU A 4 4.45 4.10 1.72
N GLU A 5 4.37 2.78 1.61
CA GLU A 5 3.34 1.97 2.23
C GLU A 5 3.50 1.92 3.76
N LEU A 6 4.74 1.75 4.23
CA LEU A 6 5.07 1.86 5.65
C LEU A 6 4.69 3.23 6.23
N LEU A 7 4.89 4.31 5.46
CA LEU A 7 4.52 5.66 5.88
C LEU A 7 2.99 5.84 5.97
N LEU A 8 2.22 5.28 5.03
CA LEU A 8 0.76 5.26 5.07
C LEU A 8 0.22 4.48 6.28
N VAL A 9 0.79 3.30 6.56
CA VAL A 9 0.41 2.49 7.72
C VAL A 9 0.77 3.19 9.04
N LEU A 10 1.92 3.87 9.10
CA LEU A 10 2.32 4.67 10.27
C LEU A 10 1.33 5.82 10.51
N ILE A 11 0.92 6.53 9.46
CA ILE A 11 -0.10 7.58 9.55
C ILE A 11 -1.42 7.00 10.05
N ALA A 12 -1.86 5.85 9.52
CA ALA A 12 -3.07 5.17 9.96
C ALA A 12 -3.00 4.80 11.46
N LEU A 13 -1.85 4.29 11.92
CA LEU A 13 -1.62 3.94 13.32
C LEU A 13 -1.69 5.17 14.23
N ILE A 14 -1.01 6.26 13.86
CA ILE A 14 -1.04 7.52 14.59
C ILE A 14 -2.47 8.08 14.64
N LEU A 15 -3.23 7.91 13.55
CA LEU A 15 -4.61 8.39 13.44
C LEU A 15 -5.55 7.60 14.34
N ILE A 16 -5.42 6.27 14.43
CA ILE A 16 -6.16 5.43 15.40
C ILE A 16 -5.82 5.82 16.83
N ILE A 17 -4.53 6.01 17.14
CA ILE A 17 -4.09 6.33 18.51
C ILE A 17 -4.58 7.72 18.93
N LYS A 18 -4.50 8.74 18.06
CA LYS A 18 -4.89 10.12 18.40
C LYS A 18 -6.38 10.39 18.27
N LYS A 19 -7.07 9.77 17.31
CA LYS A 19 -8.48 10.03 17.00
C LYS A 19 -9.17 8.71 16.62
N PRO A 20 -9.47 7.85 17.61
CA PRO A 20 -10.15 6.57 17.37
C PRO A 20 -11.53 6.75 16.72
N GLU A 21 -12.18 7.91 16.92
CA GLU A 21 -13.43 8.32 16.25
C GLU A 21 -13.35 8.29 14.71
N LYS A 22 -12.13 8.36 14.16
CA LYS A 22 -11.84 8.34 12.73
C LYS A 22 -11.31 6.99 12.26
N GLU A 23 -11.65 5.90 12.95
CA GLU A 23 -11.24 4.54 12.61
C GLU A 23 -11.49 4.20 11.14
N ASN A 24 -12.67 4.54 10.59
CA ASN A 24 -13.00 4.31 9.18
C ASN A 24 -11.99 4.93 8.20
N LEU A 25 -11.39 6.09 8.55
CA LEU A 25 -10.38 6.74 7.72
C LEU A 25 -9.03 6.03 7.82
N ALA A 26 -8.64 5.58 9.03
CA ALA A 26 -7.43 4.79 9.21
C ALA A 26 -7.54 3.43 8.50
N PHE A 27 -8.70 2.79 8.59
CA PHE A 27 -8.98 1.54 7.91
C PHE A 27 -8.96 1.73 6.38
N GLY A 28 -9.56 2.80 5.87
CA GLY A 28 -9.48 3.17 4.45
C GLY A 28 -8.03 3.40 4.00
N LEU A 29 -7.20 4.03 4.83
CA LEU A 29 -5.78 4.25 4.55
C LEU A 29 -5.01 2.93 4.44
N VAL A 30 -5.27 1.96 5.32
CA VAL A 30 -4.68 0.62 5.28
C VAL A 30 -5.15 -0.15 4.04
N MET A 31 -6.43 -0.05 3.68
CA MET A 31 -6.97 -0.68 2.47
C MET A 31 -6.32 -0.12 1.18
N VAL A 32 -6.13 1.19 1.10
CA VAL A 32 -5.43 1.83 -0.03
C VAL A 32 -3.97 1.41 -0.08
N ALA A 33 -3.29 1.33 1.07
CA ALA A 33 -1.91 0.85 1.16
C ALA A 33 -1.78 -0.59 0.61
N TRP A 34 -2.69 -1.48 1.00
CA TRP A 34 -2.75 -2.85 0.48
C TRP A 34 -3.01 -2.91 -1.03
N LEU A 35 -3.94 -2.10 -1.53
CA LEU A 35 -4.24 -2.03 -2.97
C LEU A 35 -3.00 -1.60 -3.78
N LEU A 36 -2.26 -0.62 -3.27
CA LEU A 36 -1.00 -0.18 -3.88
C LEU A 36 0.04 -1.30 -3.84
N MET A 37 0.14 -2.06 -2.75
CA MET A 37 1.05 -3.21 -2.64
C MET A 37 0.78 -4.22 -3.77
N VAL A 38 -0.49 -4.61 -3.95
CA VAL A 38 -0.90 -5.55 -4.99
C VAL A 38 -0.61 -4.99 -6.38
N PHE A 39 -0.94 -3.72 -6.63
CA PHE A 39 -0.71 -3.08 -7.92
C PHE A 39 0.78 -3.02 -8.27
N PHE A 40 1.64 -2.61 -7.32
CA PHE A 40 3.09 -2.56 -7.53
C PHE A 40 3.68 -3.96 -7.66
N TYR A 41 3.23 -4.92 -6.85
CA TYR A 41 3.70 -6.30 -6.94
C TYR A 41 3.38 -6.91 -8.31
N VAL A 42 2.14 -6.77 -8.76
CA VAL A 42 1.72 -7.25 -10.08
C VAL A 42 2.45 -6.50 -11.19
N GLY A 43 2.53 -5.17 -11.13
CA GLY A 43 3.25 -4.38 -12.13
C GLY A 43 4.73 -4.76 -12.25
N HIS A 44 5.41 -4.95 -11.12
CA HIS A 44 6.82 -5.34 -11.08
C HIS A 44 7.03 -6.77 -11.60
N LYS A 45 6.14 -7.70 -11.24
CA LYS A 45 6.18 -9.09 -11.73
C LYS A 45 5.82 -9.20 -13.21
N THR A 46 4.87 -8.40 -13.69
CA THR A 46 4.52 -8.32 -15.12
C THR A 46 5.64 -7.71 -15.95
N GLY A 47 6.27 -6.63 -15.48
CA GLY A 47 7.46 -6.07 -16.14
C GLY A 47 8.63 -7.06 -16.20
N ALA A 48 8.85 -7.82 -15.12
CA ALA A 48 9.82 -8.91 -15.10
C ALA A 48 9.44 -10.04 -16.08
N LEU A 49 8.16 -10.40 -16.17
CA LEU A 49 7.67 -11.42 -17.10
C LEU A 49 7.85 -11.01 -18.57
N LEU A 50 7.51 -9.77 -18.93
CA LEU A 50 7.70 -9.23 -20.28
C LEU A 50 9.19 -9.23 -20.66
N THR A 51 10.05 -8.84 -19.72
CA THR A 51 11.51 -8.86 -19.91
C THR A 51 12.05 -10.29 -20.12
N ILE A 52 11.53 -11.28 -19.39
CA ILE A 52 11.90 -12.70 -19.57
C ILE A 52 11.40 -13.25 -20.92
N MET A 53 10.25 -12.76 -21.40
CA MET A 53 9.66 -13.16 -22.68
C MET A 53 10.34 -12.49 -23.89
N ASN A 54 11.35 -11.64 -23.68
CA ASN A 54 12.09 -10.91 -24.73
C ASN A 54 11.14 -10.20 -25.73
N LEU A 55 10.08 -9.60 -25.19
CA LEU A 55 9.11 -8.74 -25.87
C LEU A 55 9.32 -7.29 -25.43
#